data_AF-A0A3S5DH76-F1
#
_entry.id   AF-A0A3S5DH76-F1
#
_cell.length_a   1.000
_cell.length_b   1.000
_cell.length_c   1.000
_cell.angle_alpha   90.00
_cell.angle_beta   90.00
_cell.angle_gamma   90.00
#
_symmetry.space_group_name_H-M   'P 1'
#
loop_
_entity.id
_entity.type
_entity.pdbx_description
1 polymer ?
#
loop_
_entity_poly.entity_id
_entity_poly.type
_entity_poly.pdbx_seq_one_letter_code
_entity_poly.pdbx_strand_id
1 'polypeptide(L)'
;MANEEKRFYGVQFHPEVTHTRQGMRMLERFVRDICQCEALWTPAKIIDDAVERIRQQVGDDKVILGLSGGVDSSVTAMLLHRAIGKNLTCVFVDNGLLRLNEAQQGDGDVRRPLWSEHCSR
;
A
#
# COMPACT_ATOMS: atom_id res chain seq x y z
N MET A 1 4.66 -24.74 -25.52
CA MET A 1 4.05 -24.43 -26.84
C MET A 1 4.20 -22.95 -27.11
N ALA A 2 4.49 -22.53 -28.34
CA ALA A 2 4.57 -21.11 -28.71
C ALA A 2 4.06 -20.88 -30.14
N ASN A 3 3.46 -19.71 -30.36
CA ASN A 3 3.19 -19.13 -31.67
C ASN A 3 3.77 -17.70 -31.67
N GLU A 4 4.93 -17.53 -32.31
CA GLU A 4 5.68 -16.26 -32.28
C GLU A 4 4.99 -15.15 -33.07
N GLU A 5 4.34 -15.46 -34.19
CA GLU A 5 3.61 -14.48 -35.00
C GLU A 5 2.49 -13.81 -34.18
N LYS A 6 1.77 -14.61 -33.39
CA LYS A 6 0.70 -14.14 -32.51
C LYS A 6 1.17 -13.78 -31.10
N ARG A 7 2.45 -14.00 -30.78
CA ARG A 7 3.02 -13.86 -29.43
C ARG A 7 2.23 -14.64 -28.37
N PHE A 8 1.79 -15.85 -28.70
CA PHE A 8 1.12 -16.75 -27.76
C PHE A 8 2.11 -17.76 -27.20
N TYR A 9 2.13 -17.89 -25.87
CA TYR A 9 3.04 -18.79 -25.16
C TYR A 9 2.25 -19.60 -24.15
N GLY A 10 2.48 -20.91 -24.13
CA GLY A 10 1.86 -21.84 -23.20
C GLY A 10 2.90 -22.73 -22.52
N VAL A 11 2.84 -22.80 -21.20
CA VAL A 11 3.69 -23.63 -20.34
C VAL A 11 2.83 -24.59 -19.52
N GLN A 12 3.33 -25.80 -19.25
CA GLN A 12 2.60 -26.84 -18.48
C GLN A 12 3.09 -26.94 -17.03
N PHE A 13 3.70 -25.87 -16.52
CA PHE A 13 4.22 -25.74 -15.16
C PHE A 13 3.95 -24.32 -14.65
N HIS A 14 4.11 -24.11 -13.35
CA HIS A 14 3.86 -22.84 -12.66
C HIS A 14 5.16 -21.99 -12.59
N PRO A 15 5.33 -20.94 -13.41
CA PRO A 15 6.49 -20.05 -13.31
C PRO A 15 6.44 -19.12 -12.09
N GLU A 16 5.33 -19.00 -11.39
CA GLU A 16 5.16 -18.15 -10.21
C GLU A 16 5.70 -18.77 -8.92
N VAL A 17 5.83 -20.10 -8.85
CA VAL A 17 6.29 -20.79 -7.64
C VAL A 17 7.81 -20.85 -7.54
N THR A 18 8.32 -20.77 -6.31
CA THR A 18 9.76 -20.80 -6.01
C THR A 18 10.47 -22.10 -6.45
N HIS A 19 9.70 -23.18 -6.63
CA HIS A 19 10.20 -24.45 -7.16
C HIS A 19 10.72 -24.32 -8.61
N THR A 20 10.20 -23.36 -9.38
CA THR A 20 10.68 -23.05 -10.72
C THR A 20 11.81 -22.03 -10.61
N ARG A 21 13.08 -22.48 -10.60
CA ARG A 21 14.27 -21.64 -10.32
C ARG A 21 14.36 -20.33 -11.11
N GLN A 22 13.94 -20.33 -12.38
CA GLN A 22 13.92 -19.13 -13.24
C GLN A 22 12.50 -18.66 -13.58
N GLY A 23 11.52 -19.03 -12.76
CA GLY A 23 10.11 -18.72 -12.94
C GLY A 23 9.84 -17.22 -13.08
N MET A 24 10.36 -16.43 -12.13
CA MET A 24 10.27 -14.97 -12.16
C MET A 24 10.92 -14.35 -13.41
N ARG A 25 12.06 -14.88 -13.87
CA ARG A 25 12.72 -14.40 -15.09
C ARG A 25 11.88 -14.67 -16.34
N MET A 26 11.13 -15.78 -16.37
CA MET A 26 10.20 -16.08 -17.46
C MET A 26 9.02 -15.10 -17.47
N LEU A 27 8.44 -14.84 -16.30
CA LEU A 27 7.37 -13.83 -16.15
C LEU A 27 7.86 -12.43 -16.51
N GLU A 28 9.06 -12.06 -16.07
CA GLU A 28 9.67 -10.77 -16.40
C GLU A 28 9.88 -10.61 -17.90
N ARG A 29 10.48 -11.62 -18.58
CA ARG A 29 10.63 -11.61 -20.04
C ARG A 29 9.29 -11.43 -20.75
N PHE A 30 8.25 -12.11 -20.28
CA PHE A 30 6.92 -11.99 -20.86
C PHE A 30 6.35 -10.59 -20.70
N VAL A 31 6.36 -10.04 -19.48
CA VAL A 31 5.76 -8.73 -19.19
C VAL A 31 6.59 -7.57 -19.75
N ARG A 32 7.91 -7.59 -19.57
CA ARG A 32 8.82 -6.49 -19.94
C ARG A 32 9.20 -6.52 -21.42
N ASP A 33 9.57 -7.67 -21.95
CA ASP A 33 10.16 -7.74 -23.30
C ASP A 33 9.09 -8.05 -24.36
N ILE A 34 8.20 -9.02 -24.12
CA ILE A 34 7.21 -9.49 -25.09
C ILE A 34 5.97 -8.56 -25.12
N CYS A 35 5.43 -8.23 -23.95
CA CYS A 35 4.30 -7.30 -23.79
C CYS A 35 4.72 -5.83 -23.79
N GLN A 36 6.02 -5.53 -23.67
CA GLN A 36 6.56 -4.17 -23.65
C GLN A 36 5.99 -3.28 -22.52
N CYS A 37 5.64 -3.88 -21.37
CA CYS A 37 5.11 -3.14 -20.23
C CYS A 37 6.25 -2.47 -19.43
N GLU A 38 6.17 -1.15 -19.30
CA GLU A 38 7.12 -0.38 -18.50
C GLU A 38 7.04 -0.67 -16.98
N ALA A 39 8.16 -0.47 -16.29
CA ALA A 39 8.29 -0.68 -14.84
C ALA A 39 7.85 0.55 -14.02
N LEU A 40 6.70 1.13 -14.35
CA LEU A 40 6.21 2.35 -13.68
C LEU A 40 5.50 2.06 -12.35
N TRP A 41 5.13 0.80 -12.09
CA TRP A 41 4.51 0.38 -10.84
C TRP A 41 5.57 0.24 -9.73
N THR A 42 6.03 1.38 -9.21
CA THR A 42 6.98 1.46 -8.11
C THR A 42 6.30 2.03 -6.85
N PRO A 43 6.77 1.67 -5.64
CA PRO A 43 6.17 2.18 -4.40
C PRO A 43 6.06 3.71 -4.36
N ALA A 44 7.08 4.43 -4.82
CA ALA A 44 7.06 5.89 -4.87
C ALA A 44 5.93 6.43 -5.77
N LYS A 45 5.80 5.90 -7.00
CA LYS A 45 4.76 6.33 -7.94
C LYS A 45 3.36 5.96 -7.46
N ILE A 46 3.21 4.81 -6.79
CA ILE A 46 1.94 4.39 -6.20
C ILE A 46 1.55 5.33 -5.06
N ILE A 47 2.49 5.76 -4.21
CA ILE A 47 2.24 6.73 -3.15
C ILE A 47 1.76 8.06 -3.74
N ASP A 48 2.48 8.58 -4.74
CA ASP A 48 2.14 9.87 -5.35
C ASP A 48 0.76 9.82 -6.04
N ASP A 49 0.48 8.75 -6.79
CA ASP A 49 -0.83 8.52 -7.44
C ASP A 49 -1.97 8.35 -6.42
N ALA A 50 -1.75 7.60 -5.34
CA ALA A 50 -2.76 7.42 -4.30
C ALA A 50 -3.06 8.74 -3.56
N VAL A 51 -2.03 9.52 -3.24
CA VAL A 51 -2.18 10.83 -2.59
C VAL A 51 -3.00 11.78 -3.46
N GLU A 52 -2.71 11.82 -4.76
CA GLU A 52 -3.44 12.68 -5.70
C GLU A 52 -4.91 12.26 -5.81
N ARG A 53 -5.18 10.95 -5.97
CA ARG A 53 -6.56 10.44 -6.01
C ARG A 53 -7.34 10.76 -4.74
N ILE A 54 -6.73 10.62 -3.57
CA ILE A 54 -7.36 10.96 -2.29
C ILE A 54 -7.68 12.46 -2.24
N ARG A 55 -6.76 13.34 -2.64
CA ARG A 55 -7.01 14.79 -2.67
C ARG A 55 -8.16 15.16 -3.59
N GLN A 56 -8.20 14.58 -4.79
CA GLN A 56 -9.27 14.84 -5.75
C GLN A 56 -10.63 14.33 -5.26
N GLN A 57 -10.65 13.17 -4.59
CA GLN A 57 -11.88 12.56 -4.11
C GLN A 57 -12.43 13.24 -2.86
N VAL A 58 -11.56 13.63 -1.91
CA VAL A 58 -11.96 14.19 -0.61
C VAL A 58 -12.07 15.71 -0.64
N GLY A 59 -11.23 16.40 -1.42
CA GLY A 59 -11.14 17.86 -1.40
C GLY A 59 -10.86 18.38 0.01
N ASP A 60 -11.76 19.23 0.51
CA ASP A 60 -11.66 19.87 1.82
C ASP A 60 -12.48 19.16 2.92
N ASP A 61 -13.11 18.02 2.61
CA ASP A 61 -13.92 17.28 3.57
C ASP A 61 -13.09 16.67 4.70
N LYS A 62 -13.75 16.46 5.85
CA LYS A 62 -13.16 15.78 7.01
C LYS A 62 -13.34 14.26 6.89
N VAL A 63 -12.29 13.50 7.22
CA VAL A 63 -12.25 12.05 7.17
C VAL A 63 -11.97 11.48 8.55
N ILE A 64 -12.74 10.46 8.94
CA ILE A 64 -12.51 9.69 10.17
C ILE A 64 -11.96 8.32 9.79
N LEU A 65 -10.90 7.87 10.47
CA LEU A 65 -10.29 6.56 10.28
C LEU A 65 -10.26 5.79 11.60
N GLY A 66 -10.81 4.58 11.62
CA GLY A 66 -10.59 3.64 12.71
C GLY A 66 -9.18 3.04 12.62
N LEU A 67 -8.33 3.34 13.60
CA LEU A 67 -6.99 2.79 13.70
C LEU A 67 -7.05 1.54 14.58
N SER A 68 -6.73 0.38 14.01
CA SER A 68 -6.79 -0.91 14.73
C SER A 68 -5.44 -1.35 15.31
N GLY A 69 -4.34 -0.71 14.90
CA GLY A 69 -2.97 -1.15 15.17
C GLY A 69 -2.41 -2.10 14.09
N GLY A 70 -3.26 -2.59 13.18
CA GLY A 70 -2.82 -3.40 12.05
C GLY A 70 -2.17 -2.59 10.92
N VAL A 71 -1.27 -3.24 10.17
CA VAL A 71 -0.47 -2.64 9.09
C VAL A 71 -1.33 -1.89 8.06
N ASP A 72 -2.46 -2.47 7.64
CA ASP A 72 -3.32 -1.85 6.62
C ASP A 72 -3.90 -0.52 7.10
N SER A 73 -4.39 -0.46 8.35
CA SER A 73 -4.94 0.76 8.93
C SER A 73 -3.86 1.83 9.14
N SER A 74 -2.63 1.42 9.49
CA SER A 74 -1.49 2.32 9.67
C SER A 74 -0.99 2.90 8.34
N VAL A 75 -0.87 2.08 7.29
CA VAL A 75 -0.51 2.56 5.94
C VAL A 75 -1.60 3.48 5.38
N THR A 76 -2.87 3.15 5.61
CA THR A 76 -4.01 4.00 5.24
C THR A 76 -3.95 5.35 5.95
N ALA A 77 -3.66 5.37 7.26
CA ALA A 77 -3.48 6.59 8.04
C ALA A 77 -2.36 7.47 7.49
N MET A 78 -1.23 6.88 7.11
CA MET A 78 -0.10 7.59 6.50
C MET A 78 -0.44 8.21 5.15
N LEU A 79 -1.10 7.45 4.27
CA LEU A 79 -1.50 7.95 2.95
C LEU A 79 -2.53 9.08 3.06
N LEU A 80 -3.56 8.91 3.90
CA LEU A 80 -4.56 9.94 4.16
C LEU A 80 -3.91 11.18 4.78
N HIS A 81 -3.04 11.03 5.77
CA HIS A 81 -2.39 12.19 6.36
C HIS A 81 -1.52 12.95 5.36
N ARG A 82 -0.75 12.25 4.53
CA ARG A 82 0.05 12.90 3.46
C ARG A 82 -0.83 13.63 2.44
N ALA A 83 -2.05 13.13 2.20
CA ALA A 83 -2.98 13.72 1.26
C ALA A 83 -3.73 14.94 1.84
N ILE A 84 -4.33 14.80 3.02
CA ILE A 84 -5.33 15.75 3.57
C ILE A 84 -4.96 16.31 4.96
N GLY A 85 -3.84 15.87 5.55
CA GLY A 85 -3.28 16.42 6.79
C GLY A 85 -4.29 16.55 7.93
N LYS A 86 -4.56 17.80 8.34
CA LYS A 86 -5.48 18.18 9.43
C LYS A 86 -6.95 17.81 9.20
N ASN A 87 -7.32 17.37 8.00
CA ASN A 87 -8.68 16.91 7.72
C ASN A 87 -8.90 15.44 8.08
N LEU A 88 -7.84 14.71 8.44
CA LEU A 88 -7.92 13.35 8.98
C LEU A 88 -8.06 13.37 10.50
N THR A 89 -8.98 12.58 11.03
CA THR A 89 -9.10 12.26 12.46
C THR A 89 -9.03 10.75 12.64
N CYS A 90 -8.01 10.27 13.34
CA CYS A 90 -7.86 8.84 13.65
C CYS A 90 -8.47 8.52 15.01
N VAL A 91 -9.27 7.46 15.08
CA VAL A 91 -9.86 6.93 16.30
C VAL A 91 -9.22 5.58 16.59
N PHE A 92 -8.43 5.50 17.65
CA PHE A 92 -7.88 4.25 18.16
C PHE A 92 -8.71 3.76 19.33
N VAL A 93 -9.11 2.48 19.30
CA VAL A 93 -9.92 1.86 20.36
C VAL A 93 -9.14 0.69 20.95
N ASP A 94 -8.67 0.85 22.18
CA ASP A 94 -8.18 -0.26 22.99
C ASP A 94 -9.39 -0.99 23.59
N ASN A 95 -9.64 -2.21 23.12
CA ASN A 95 -10.73 -3.06 23.60
C ASN A 95 -10.31 -3.98 24.75
N GLY A 96 -9.07 -3.87 25.25
CA GLY A 96 -8.51 -4.72 26.30
C GLY A 96 -8.01 -6.09 25.83
N LEU A 97 -8.01 -6.37 24.52
CA LEU A 97 -7.56 -7.64 23.92
C LEU A 97 -6.33 -7.48 23.02
N LEU A 98 -5.69 -6.32 23.06
CA LEU A 98 -4.46 -6.05 22.31
C LEU A 98 -3.26 -6.79 22.92
N ARG A 99 -2.23 -7.05 22.11
CA ARG A 99 -0.98 -7.65 22.58
C ARG A 99 -0.26 -6.72 23.54
N LEU A 100 0.64 -7.29 24.34
CA LEU A 100 1.47 -6.52 25.28
C LEU A 100 2.16 -5.35 24.56
N ASN A 101 1.90 -4.13 25.05
CA ASN A 101 2.41 -2.85 24.53
C ASN A 101 1.93 -2.43 23.13
N GLU A 102 0.98 -3.14 22.52
CA GLU A 102 0.47 -2.78 21.19
C GLU A 102 -0.28 -1.44 21.21
N ALA A 103 -1.01 -1.12 22.29
CA ALA A 103 -1.61 0.21 22.48
C ALA A 103 -0.54 1.32 22.55
N GLN A 104 0.56 1.09 23.26
CA GLN A 104 1.66 2.07 23.35
C GLN A 104 2.46 2.19 22.05
N GLN A 105 2.61 1.10 21.29
CA GLN A 105 3.27 1.09 19.99
C GLN A 105 2.42 1.73 18.91
N GLY A 106 1.11 1.41 18.85
CA GLY A 106 0.15 2.05 17.96
C GLY A 106 0.03 3.55 18.24
N ASP A 107 -0.01 3.93 19.52
CA ASP A 107 0.13 5.33 19.92
C ASP A 107 1.50 5.90 19.52
N GLY A 108 2.61 5.20 19.72
CA GLY A 108 3.95 5.74 19.45
C GLY A 108 4.28 5.95 17.97
N ASP A 109 3.95 4.98 17.13
CA ASP A 109 4.34 4.91 15.71
C ASP A 109 3.46 5.82 14.83
N VAL A 110 2.17 5.89 15.16
CA VAL A 110 1.21 6.74 14.46
C VAL A 110 1.06 8.11 15.15
N ARG A 111 1.18 8.24 16.50
CA ARG A 111 1.07 9.57 17.14
C ARG A 111 2.28 10.46 16.95
N ARG A 112 3.51 9.94 17.03
CA ARG A 112 4.71 10.82 17.04
C ARG A 112 4.86 11.69 15.79
N PRO A 113 4.62 11.18 14.56
CA PRO A 113 4.68 12.02 13.37
C PRO A 113 3.38 12.79 13.10
N LEU A 114 2.21 12.27 13.49
CA LEU A 114 0.91 12.82 13.08
C LEU A 114 0.27 13.79 14.08
N TRP A 115 0.61 13.70 15.38
CA TRP A 115 -0.07 14.41 16.46
C TRP A 115 0.81 15.48 17.15
N SER A 116 2.11 15.60 16.82
CA SER A 116 2.98 16.59 17.47
C SER A 116 2.65 18.05 17.13
N GLU A 117 1.76 18.29 16.15
CA GLU A 117 1.39 19.65 15.75
C GLU A 117 0.03 20.14 16.26
N HIS A 118 -0.91 19.29 16.70
CA HIS A 118 -2.32 19.74 16.78
C HIS A 118 -3.21 19.23 17.92
N CYS A 119 -2.71 18.51 18.94
CA CYS A 119 -3.59 18.03 20.02
C CYS A 119 -2.98 18.18 21.43
N SER A 120 -2.71 19.41 21.83
CA SER A 120 -2.61 19.82 23.24
C SER A 120 -3.75 20.78 23.57
N ARG A 121 -4.95 20.20 23.71
CA ARG A 121 -6.07 20.70 24.52
C ARG A 121 -7.06 19.56 24.75
#